data_AF-A0A2E0R331-F1
#
_entry.id   AF-A0A2E0R331-F1
#
_cell.length_a   1.000
_cell.length_b   1.000
_cell.length_c   1.000
_cell.angle_alpha   90.00
_cell.angle_beta   90.00
_cell.angle_gamma   90.00
#
_symmetry.space_group_name_H-M   'P 1'
#
loop_
_entity.id
_entity.type
_entity.pdbx_description
1 polymer ?
#
loop_
_entity_poly.entity_id
_entity_poly.type
_entity_poly.pdbx_seq_one_letter_code
_entity_poly.pdbx_strand_id
1 'polypeptide(L)'
;MAQGCKTLPLPSLPLSNQKEEEAAQTPMQVTEMQLPMGTIHHVDPEAGFVLIRTSRITDITPDTRVTVYGNGGVVSAILNTGEARKGQFVTADIVEGMPVRGDQCTMIYTPPQPGAGPGQDPGGDEVQVLE
;
A
#
# COMPACT_ATOMS: atom_id res chain seq x y z
N MET A 1 28.28 -31.33 -49.96
CA MET A 1 28.59 -30.13 -49.16
C MET A 1 27.89 -30.33 -47.83
N ALA A 2 28.63 -30.78 -46.80
CA ALA A 2 28.06 -31.27 -45.54
C ALA A 2 28.19 -30.24 -44.41
N GLN A 3 27.19 -30.27 -43.53
CA GLN A 3 26.80 -29.33 -42.49
C GLN A 3 27.81 -29.20 -41.34
N GLY A 4 27.83 -28.03 -40.70
CA GLY A 4 28.53 -27.79 -39.43
C GLY A 4 27.55 -27.46 -38.31
N CYS A 5 27.23 -28.44 -37.46
CA CYS A 5 26.65 -28.23 -36.14
C CYS A 5 27.75 -28.55 -35.12
N LYS A 6 28.17 -27.56 -34.32
CA LYS A 6 29.15 -27.74 -33.23
C LYS A 6 28.43 -27.72 -31.89
N THR A 7 28.36 -28.89 -31.27
CA THR A 7 27.87 -29.16 -29.91
C THR A 7 28.95 -28.80 -28.88
N LEU A 8 28.57 -28.23 -27.73
CA LEU A 8 29.46 -28.00 -26.59
C LEU A 8 28.99 -28.81 -25.36
N PRO A 9 29.92 -29.24 -24.48
CA PRO A 9 29.72 -30.35 -23.53
C PRO A 9 29.20 -29.91 -22.14
N LEU A 10 28.52 -30.84 -21.48
CA LEU A 10 28.13 -30.80 -20.06
C LEU A 10 29.31 -31.10 -19.11
N PRO A 11 29.24 -30.59 -17.87
CA PRO A 11 29.57 -31.40 -16.70
C PRO A 11 28.45 -31.39 -15.64
N SER A 12 28.55 -32.36 -14.74
CA SER A 12 27.49 -33.11 -14.03
C SER A 12 27.33 -32.81 -12.53
N LEU A 13 26.23 -33.35 -11.95
CA LEU A 13 25.97 -33.79 -10.54
C LEU A 13 25.08 -32.89 -9.66
N PRO A 14 24.39 -33.42 -8.60
CA PRO A 14 23.81 -34.77 -8.40
C PRO A 14 22.33 -34.76 -7.90
N LEU A 15 21.64 -35.90 -8.03
CA LEU A 15 20.37 -36.20 -7.33
C LEU A 15 20.65 -36.82 -5.96
N SER A 16 19.97 -36.37 -4.90
CA SER A 16 19.48 -37.14 -3.70
C SER A 16 19.09 -36.15 -2.59
N ASN A 17 18.14 -36.38 -1.68
CA ASN A 17 16.90 -37.15 -1.60
C ASN A 17 16.27 -36.70 -0.24
N GLN A 18 14.99 -36.34 -0.22
CA GLN A 18 14.01 -36.40 0.90
C GLN A 18 14.35 -35.84 2.31
N LYS A 19 13.49 -34.93 2.84
CA LYS A 19 12.53 -35.23 3.94
C LYS A 19 11.59 -34.04 4.25
N GLU A 20 10.29 -34.34 4.37
CA GLU A 20 9.23 -33.74 5.21
C GLU A 20 9.74 -32.93 6.41
N GLU A 21 9.10 -31.92 6.99
CA GLU A 21 7.72 -31.41 7.05
C GLU A 21 7.85 -30.25 8.07
N GLU A 22 7.14 -29.14 7.89
CA GLU A 22 6.43 -28.42 8.97
C GLU A 22 5.96 -27.06 8.44
N ALA A 23 4.71 -26.78 8.73
CA ALA A 23 3.99 -25.58 8.38
C ALA A 23 4.68 -24.31 8.89
N ALA A 24 5.08 -23.43 7.97
CA ALA A 24 5.14 -22.01 8.26
C ALA A 24 4.14 -21.34 7.31
N GLN A 25 2.96 -21.11 7.86
CA GLN A 25 1.86 -20.34 7.28
C GLN A 25 2.45 -19.13 6.54
N THR A 26 2.37 -19.11 5.21
CA THR A 26 2.48 -17.85 4.48
C THR A 26 1.34 -17.00 5.01
N PRO A 27 1.58 -15.89 5.73
CA PRO A 27 0.49 -14.97 6.00
C PRO A 27 -0.06 -14.63 4.62
N MET A 28 -1.36 -14.85 4.44
CA MET A 28 -2.07 -14.34 3.27
C MET A 28 -1.65 -12.88 3.15
N GLN A 29 -0.74 -12.60 2.20
CA GLN A 29 -0.38 -11.24 1.87
C GLN A 29 -1.69 -10.65 1.39
N VAL A 30 -2.32 -9.86 2.26
CA VAL A 30 -3.42 -9.01 1.87
C VAL A 30 -2.79 -8.17 0.76
N THR A 31 -3.12 -8.49 -0.49
CA THR A 31 -2.65 -7.73 -1.63
C THR A 31 -3.17 -6.32 -1.41
N GLU A 32 -2.31 -5.44 -0.88
CA GLU A 32 -2.65 -4.06 -0.61
C GLU A 32 -3.12 -3.45 -1.93
N MET A 33 -4.43 -3.22 -2.02
CA MET A 33 -5.05 -2.72 -3.23
C MET A 33 -4.66 -1.25 -3.38
N GLN A 34 -3.67 -0.97 -4.22
CA GLN A 34 -3.28 0.41 -4.50
C GLN A 34 -4.32 1.07 -5.39
N LEU A 35 -4.99 2.09 -4.85
CA LEU A 35 -5.99 2.85 -5.57
C LEU A 35 -5.36 4.15 -6.11
N PRO A 36 -5.40 4.39 -7.43
CA PRO A 36 -4.92 5.66 -7.98
C PRO A 36 -5.86 6.79 -7.55
N MET A 37 -5.32 7.78 -6.85
CA MET A 37 -6.09 8.95 -6.39
C MET A 37 -6.08 10.06 -7.43
N GLY A 38 -4.91 10.36 -8.00
CA GLY A 38 -4.73 11.45 -8.94
C GLY A 38 -3.30 11.96 -8.99
N THR A 39 -3.13 13.27 -9.18
CA THR A 39 -1.82 13.90 -9.36
C THR A 39 -1.60 15.11 -8.47
N ILE A 40 -0.34 15.41 -8.19
CA ILE A 40 0.03 16.63 -7.44
C ILE A 40 -0.17 17.86 -8.32
N HIS A 41 -1.07 18.73 -7.91
CA HIS A 41 -1.38 19.97 -8.61
C HIS A 41 -0.48 21.12 -8.18
N HIS A 42 -0.21 21.21 -6.88
CA HIS A 42 0.61 22.26 -6.28
C HIS A 42 1.33 21.72 -5.04
N VAL A 43 2.52 22.24 -4.77
CA VAL A 43 3.37 21.90 -3.63
C VAL A 43 3.76 23.21 -2.98
N ASP A 44 3.46 23.36 -1.70
CA ASP A 44 3.92 24.46 -0.88
C ASP A 44 5.00 23.93 0.08
N PRO A 45 6.29 24.08 -0.26
CA PRO A 45 7.37 23.55 0.56
C PRO A 45 7.60 24.35 1.85
N GLU A 46 7.15 25.62 1.92
CA GLU A 46 7.31 26.45 3.12
C GLU A 46 6.28 26.08 4.19
N ALA A 47 5.05 25.80 3.77
CA ALA A 47 3.98 25.37 4.65
C ALA A 47 3.92 23.84 4.84
N GLY A 48 4.67 23.06 4.05
CA GLY A 48 4.80 21.61 4.22
C GLY A 48 3.60 20.79 3.72
N PHE A 49 2.76 21.37 2.85
CA PHE A 49 1.57 20.70 2.32
C PHE A 49 1.55 20.66 0.80
N VAL A 50 0.76 19.73 0.26
CA VAL A 50 0.49 19.58 -1.16
C VAL A 50 -0.99 19.57 -1.45
N LEU A 51 -1.35 20.00 -2.65
CA LEU A 51 -2.69 19.90 -3.20
C LEU A 51 -2.72 18.80 -4.24
N ILE A 52 -3.46 17.74 -3.93
CA ILE A 52 -3.68 16.60 -4.81
C ILE A 52 -4.96 16.86 -5.59
N ARG A 53 -4.87 16.82 -6.92
CA ARG A 53 -6.04 16.83 -7.80
C ARG A 53 -6.47 15.38 -8.02
N THR A 54 -7.59 15.01 -7.42
CA THR A 54 -8.18 13.69 -7.57
C THR A 54 -8.78 13.52 -8.96
N SER A 55 -8.49 12.41 -9.64
CA SER A 55 -9.11 12.08 -10.93
C SER A 55 -10.49 11.43 -10.78
N ARG A 56 -10.79 10.89 -9.60
CA ARG A 56 -12.06 10.23 -9.25
C ARG A 56 -12.65 10.86 -8.01
N ILE A 57 -13.97 10.88 -7.92
CA ILE A 57 -14.67 11.24 -6.69
C ILE A 57 -14.61 10.00 -5.79
N THR A 58 -13.52 9.86 -5.05
CA THR A 58 -13.35 8.83 -4.02
C THR A 58 -13.46 9.51 -2.66
N ASP A 59 -14.14 8.88 -1.71
CA ASP A 59 -14.10 9.31 -0.32
C ASP A 59 -12.76 8.88 0.28
N ILE A 60 -11.97 9.88 0.61
CA ILE A 60 -10.63 9.73 1.18
C ILE A 60 -10.78 10.14 2.64
N THR A 61 -10.58 9.19 3.54
CA THR A 61 -10.62 9.45 4.97
C THR A 61 -9.46 10.38 5.32
N PRO A 62 -9.64 11.38 6.21
CA PRO A 62 -8.49 12.10 6.76
C PRO A 62 -7.52 11.12 7.41
N ASP A 63 -6.25 11.50 7.49
CA ASP A 63 -5.16 10.67 8.01
C ASP A 63 -4.86 9.41 7.17
N THR A 64 -5.22 9.42 5.87
CA THR A 64 -4.87 8.33 4.97
C THR A 64 -3.46 8.53 4.43
N ARG A 65 -2.64 7.49 4.56
CA ARG A 65 -1.29 7.46 3.97
C ARG A 65 -1.37 7.34 2.45
N VAL A 66 -0.71 8.28 1.78
CA VAL A 66 -0.64 8.37 0.32
C VAL A 66 0.81 8.25 -0.12
N THR A 67 1.05 7.39 -1.10
CA THR A 67 2.36 7.20 -1.71
C THR A 67 2.42 7.98 -3.02
N VAL A 68 3.48 8.77 -3.16
CA VAL A 68 3.73 9.59 -4.36
C VAL A 68 4.78 8.91 -5.21
N TYR A 69 4.47 8.73 -6.49
CA TYR A 69 5.34 8.16 -7.49
C TYR A 69 5.78 9.25 -8.47
N GLY A 70 7.09 9.43 -8.57
CA GLY A 70 7.71 10.34 -9.52
C GLY A 70 7.74 9.77 -10.94
N ASN A 71 8.36 10.52 -11.84
CA ASN A 71 8.55 10.10 -13.22
C ASN A 71 9.45 8.86 -13.30
N GLY A 72 8.90 7.72 -13.69
CA GLY A 72 9.57 6.42 -13.69
C GLY A 72 9.03 5.39 -12.67
N GLY A 73 7.98 5.74 -11.92
CA GLY A 73 7.34 4.81 -10.98
C GLY A 73 8.14 4.57 -9.70
N VAL A 74 9.13 5.42 -9.43
CA VAL A 74 9.90 5.42 -8.17
C VAL A 74 9.15 6.23 -7.12
N VAL A 75 9.12 5.73 -5.88
CA VAL A 75 8.53 6.46 -4.75
C VAL A 75 9.33 7.75 -4.51
N SER A 76 8.66 8.88 -4.64
CA SER A 76 9.22 10.24 -4.52
C SER A 76 8.96 10.83 -3.13
N ALA A 77 7.77 10.57 -2.57
CA ALA A 77 7.35 11.09 -1.27
C ALA A 77 6.24 10.23 -0.64
N ILE A 78 6.07 10.40 0.67
CA ILE A 78 4.95 9.89 1.45
C ILE A 78 4.19 11.09 2.02
N LEU A 79 2.87 11.07 1.86
CA LEU A 79 1.98 12.13 2.30
C LEU A 79 0.92 11.57 3.26
N ASN A 80 0.33 12.46 4.04
CA ASN A 80 -0.82 12.16 4.87
C ASN A 80 -1.98 13.09 4.53
N THR A 81 -3.16 12.56 4.23
CA THR A 81 -4.29 13.41 3.79
C THR A 81 -4.90 14.18 4.94
N GLY A 82 -5.06 15.49 4.76
CA GLY A 82 -5.76 16.34 5.71
C GLY A 82 -7.28 16.26 5.59
N GLU A 83 -7.99 16.88 6.53
CA GLU A 83 -9.46 16.97 6.53
C GLU A 83 -10.00 17.93 5.46
N ALA A 84 -9.16 18.84 4.95
CA ALA A 84 -9.59 19.86 4.02
C ALA A 84 -9.73 19.31 2.59
N ARG A 85 -10.99 19.21 2.13
CA ARG A 85 -11.35 18.85 0.76
C ARG A 85 -12.18 19.95 0.11
N LYS A 86 -11.79 20.34 -1.11
CA LYS A 86 -12.55 21.28 -1.94
C LYS A 86 -12.78 20.69 -3.33
N GLY A 87 -13.90 20.00 -3.51
CA GLY A 87 -14.27 19.36 -4.77
C GLY A 87 -13.26 18.26 -5.16
N GLN A 88 -12.53 18.48 -6.26
CA GLN A 88 -11.50 17.56 -6.76
C GLN A 88 -10.13 17.76 -6.10
N PHE A 89 -10.00 18.69 -5.16
CA PHE A 89 -8.74 18.98 -4.49
C PHE A 89 -8.76 18.48 -3.05
N VAL A 90 -7.72 17.75 -2.69
CA VAL A 90 -7.46 17.26 -1.34
C VAL A 90 -6.12 17.81 -0.89
N THR A 91 -6.06 18.35 0.32
CA THR A 91 -4.79 18.75 0.94
C THR A 91 -4.15 17.53 1.59
N ALA A 92 -2.83 17.43 1.49
CA ALA A 92 -2.07 16.43 2.22
C ALA A 92 -0.77 17.03 2.74
N ASP A 93 -0.37 16.64 3.93
CA ASP A 93 0.88 17.05 4.55
C ASP A 93 2.02 16.14 4.09
N ILE A 94 3.21 16.71 3.91
CA ILE A 94 4.39 15.97 3.49
C ILE A 94 4.99 15.30 4.73
N VAL A 95 4.97 13.97 4.76
CA VAL A 95 5.57 13.19 5.84
C VAL A 95 7.03 12.92 5.53
N GLU A 96 7.32 12.45 4.31
CA GLU A 96 8.66 12.09 3.88
C GLU A 96 8.88 12.42 2.40
N GLY A 97 10.12 12.78 2.04
CA GLY A 97 10.52 13.02 0.66
C GLY A 97 10.20 14.44 0.14
N MET A 98 10.33 14.61 -1.18
CA MET A 98 10.14 15.90 -1.86
C MET A 98 9.21 15.69 -3.06
N PRO A 99 7.89 15.80 -2.87
CA PRO A 99 6.94 15.63 -3.96
C PRO A 99 7.12 16.72 -5.02
N VAL A 100 6.93 16.37 -6.29
CA VAL A 100 6.98 17.30 -7.41
C VAL A 100 5.61 17.44 -8.07
N ARG A 101 5.32 18.62 -8.59
CA ARG A 101 4.10 18.87 -9.37
C ARG A 101 4.02 17.90 -10.56
N GLY A 102 2.90 17.21 -10.68
CA GLY A 102 2.66 16.21 -11.73
C GLY A 102 2.92 14.76 -11.30
N ASP A 103 3.52 14.53 -10.14
CA ASP A 103 3.71 13.19 -9.60
C ASP A 103 2.35 12.50 -9.36
N GLN A 104 2.35 11.17 -9.51
CA GLN A 104 1.15 10.34 -9.35
C GLN A 104 0.98 9.97 -7.87
N CYS A 105 -0.25 10.05 -7.38
CA CYS A 105 -0.59 9.72 -6.00
C CYS A 105 -1.44 8.45 -5.97
N THR A 106 -1.05 7.47 -5.14
CA THR A 106 -1.86 6.29 -4.85
C THR A 106 -2.08 6.17 -3.34
N MET A 107 -3.23 5.63 -2.96
CA MET A 107 -3.53 5.25 -1.58
C MET A 107 -3.59 3.73 -1.48
N ILE A 108 -3.24 3.22 -0.31
CA ILE A 108 -3.53 1.82 0.01
C ILE A 108 -5.00 1.75 0.43
N TYR A 109 -5.83 1.12 -0.40
CA TYR A 109 -7.21 0.85 -0.02
C TYR A 109 -7.24 -0.37 0.90
N THR A 110 -7.50 -0.11 2.18
CA THR A 110 -7.83 -1.15 3.14
C THR A 110 -9.36 -1.21 3.23
N PRO A 111 -10.01 -2.29 2.75
CA PRO A 111 -11.45 -2.41 2.94
C PRO A 111 -11.76 -2.40 4.44
N PRO A 112 -12.85 -1.72 4.89
CA PRO A 112 -13.26 -1.78 6.28
C PRO A 112 -13.48 -3.24 6.65
N GLN A 113 -12.74 -3.73 7.65
CA GLN A 113 -12.86 -5.09 8.13
C GLN A 113 -14.24 -5.24 8.76
N PRO A 114 -15.13 -6.10 8.22
CA PRO A 114 -16.47 -6.27 8.79
C PRO A 114 -16.31 -7.00 10.14
N GLY A 115 -16.32 -6.26 11.25
CA GLY A 115 -16.20 -6.87 12.57
C GLY A 115 -16.05 -5.93 13.78
N ALA A 116 -15.69 -4.66 13.62
CA ALA A 116 -15.64 -3.74 14.75
C ALA A 116 -17.05 -3.19 15.07
N GLY A 117 -17.90 -4.04 15.66
CA GLY A 117 -19.12 -3.58 16.32
C GLY A 117 -18.78 -2.71 17.55
N PRO A 118 -19.65 -1.77 17.94
CA PRO A 118 -19.45 -1.02 19.18
C PRO A 118 -19.78 -1.92 20.36
N GLY A 119 -18.79 -2.18 21.22
CA GLY A 119 -19.01 -2.83 22.51
C GLY A 119 -18.32 -4.18 22.65
N GLN A 120 -17.06 -4.14 23.04
CA GLN A 120 -16.53 -5.21 23.87
C GLN A 120 -15.62 -4.58 24.92
N ASP A 121 -16.27 -4.14 25.99
CA ASP A 121 -15.67 -3.83 27.27
C ASP A 121 -15.48 -5.18 27.99
N PRO A 122 -14.26 -5.69 28.20
CA PRO A 122 -14.05 -6.89 28.99
C PRO A 122 -13.83 -6.45 30.44
N GLY A 123 -14.90 -6.05 31.14
CA GLY A 123 -14.71 -5.49 32.47
C GLY A 123 -15.96 -5.11 33.26
N GLY A 124 -16.98 -5.97 33.29
CA GLY A 124 -18.14 -5.70 34.16
C GLY A 124 -19.08 -6.87 34.38
N ASP A 125 -19.10 -7.32 35.64
CA ASP A 125 -20.21 -8.00 36.34
C ASP A 125 -20.42 -9.51 36.11
N GLU A 126 -19.58 -10.31 36.78
CA GLU A 126 -19.96 -11.66 37.24
C GLU A 126 -20.52 -11.58 38.67
N VAL A 127 -21.85 -11.47 38.80
CA VAL A 127 -22.60 -12.07 39.91
C VAL A 127 -23.96 -12.53 39.39
N GLN A 128 -24.00 -13.74 38.84
CA GLN A 128 -25.25 -14.49 38.70
C GLN A 128 -25.62 -15.09 40.05
N VAL A 129 -26.60 -14.49 40.73
CA VAL A 129 -27.30 -15.12 41.86
C VAL A 129 -28.39 -16.01 41.27
N LEU A 130 -28.20 -17.33 41.36
CA LEU A 130 -29.24 -18.33 41.08
C LEU A 130 -29.66 -18.94 42.43
N GLU A 131 -30.95 -18.78 42.75
CA GLU A 131 -31.78 -19.33 43.85
C GLU A 131 -31.12 -19.94 45.09
#